data_AF-A0A972DEB2-F1
#
_entry.id   AF-A0A972DEB2-F1
#
_cell.length_a   1.000
_cell.length_b   1.000
_cell.length_c   1.000
_cell.angle_alpha   90.00
_cell.angle_beta   90.00
_cell.angle_gamma   90.00
#
_symmetry.space_group_name_H-M   'P 1'
#
loop_
_entity.id
_entity.type
_entity.pdbx_description
1 polymer ?
#
loop_
_entity_poly.entity_id
_entity_poly.type
_entity_poly.pdbx_seq_one_letter_code
_entity_poly.pdbx_strand_id
1 'polypeptide(L)'
;MSKGVITLSYEINANDFQAAGEASSTVKKKLKLLGIPPEAIRRASIAMYEAEMNVVIHGNGGVMNVEIDKSKIKMVFRDKGPEIPDVRLAMQEGYSTAPDRIR
;
A
#
# COMPACT_ATOMS: atom_id res chain seq x y z
N MET A 1 -6.35 -1.79 -28.03
CA MET A 1 -5.27 -1.00 -27.38
C MET A 1 -5.92 -0.05 -26.38
N SER A 2 -5.84 -0.35 -25.09
CA SER A 2 -6.55 0.40 -24.03
C SER A 2 -5.89 1.76 -23.79
N LYS A 3 -6.51 2.83 -24.31
CA LYS A 3 -6.08 4.21 -24.10
C LYS A 3 -6.19 4.61 -22.62
N GLY A 4 -5.05 4.88 -21.97
CA GLY A 4 -4.99 5.74 -20.79
C GLY A 4 -4.97 5.07 -19.41
N VAL A 5 -4.29 3.93 -19.25
CA VAL A 5 -3.96 3.38 -17.92
C VAL A 5 -2.54 3.75 -17.55
N ILE A 6 -2.34 4.35 -16.38
CA ILE A 6 -1.01 4.61 -15.79
C ILE A 6 -0.68 3.44 -14.87
N THR A 7 0.44 2.77 -15.11
CA THR A 7 0.94 1.68 -14.28
C THR A 7 2.21 2.09 -13.56
N LEU A 8 2.27 1.84 -12.25
CA LEU A 8 3.41 2.13 -11.39
C LEU A 8 3.77 0.87 -10.61
N SER A 9 5.06 0.65 -10.38
CA SER A 9 5.58 -0.47 -9.59
C SER A 9 6.64 0.05 -8.64
N TYR A 10 6.57 -0.38 -7.38
CA TYR A 10 7.51 0.00 -6.32
C TYR A 10 7.91 -1.23 -5.53
N GLU A 11 9.19 -1.35 -5.24
CA GLU A 11 9.70 -2.35 -4.29
C GLU A 11 9.50 -1.84 -2.86
N ILE A 12 9.19 -2.76 -1.95
CA ILE A 12 9.05 -2.51 -0.52
C ILE A 12 10.06 -3.42 0.18
N ASN A 13 11.01 -2.81 0.90
CA ASN A 13 12.04 -3.54 1.63
C ASN A 13 11.52 -4.04 2.98
N ALA A 14 11.90 -5.26 3.36
CA ALA A 14 11.58 -5.83 4.65
C ALA A 14 12.28 -5.04 5.78
N ASN A 15 11.57 -4.77 6.88
CA ASN A 15 12.10 -4.11 8.08
C ASN A 15 12.73 -2.71 7.86
N ASP A 16 12.54 -2.09 6.69
CA ASP A 16 13.03 -0.75 6.42
C ASP A 16 11.95 0.29 6.78
N PHE A 17 11.84 0.55 8.09
CA PHE A 17 10.87 1.52 8.62
C PHE A 17 11.20 2.97 8.26
N GLN A 18 12.44 3.26 7.84
CA GLN A 18 12.83 4.61 7.41
C GLN A 18 12.31 4.90 6.00
N ALA A 19 12.38 3.92 5.11
CA ALA A 19 11.81 4.01 3.76
C ALA A 19 10.30 3.68 3.71
N ALA A 20 9.72 3.13 4.78
CA ALA A 20 8.31 2.80 4.83
C ALA A 20 7.42 4.04 4.57
N GLY A 21 6.50 3.93 3.61
CA GLY A 21 5.61 5.01 3.22
C GLY A 21 6.14 5.89 2.08
N GLU A 22 7.37 5.67 1.60
CA GLU A 22 7.92 6.38 0.44
C GLU A 22 7.14 6.04 -0.84
N ALA A 23 6.74 4.78 -1.01
CA ALA A 23 5.98 4.35 -2.18
C ALA A 23 4.60 5.01 -2.18
N SER A 24 3.90 4.95 -1.04
CA SER A 24 2.62 5.65 -0.82
C SER A 24 2.72 7.16 -1.06
N SER A 25 3.78 7.80 -0.56
CA SER A 25 4.03 9.24 -0.72
C SER A 25 4.26 9.62 -2.18
N THR A 26 4.96 8.78 -2.94
CA THR A 26 5.22 8.99 -4.36
C THR A 26 3.94 8.87 -5.19
N VAL A 27 3.10 7.87 -4.91
CA VAL A 27 1.80 7.72 -5.57
C VAL A 27 0.90 8.91 -5.25
N LYS A 28 0.84 9.35 -3.99
CA LYS A 28 0.08 10.55 -3.57
C LYS A 28 0.47 11.80 -4.38
N LYS A 29 1.77 12.04 -4.59
CA LYS A 29 2.26 13.15 -5.43
C LYS A 29 1.77 13.01 -6.87
N LYS A 30 1.84 11.82 -7.46
CA LYS A 30 1.33 11.55 -8.81
C LYS A 30 -0.18 11.76 -8.93
N LEU A 31 -0.97 11.30 -7.97
CA LEU A 31 -2.42 11.51 -7.98
C LEU A 31 -2.79 13.00 -7.93
N LYS A 32 -2.03 13.82 -7.18
CA LYS A 32 -2.20 15.29 -7.18
C LYS A 32 -1.91 15.88 -8.56
N LEU A 33 -0.82 15.47 -9.21
CA LEU A 33 -0.46 15.95 -10.55
C LEU A 33 -1.50 15.56 -11.61
N LEU A 34 -2.19 14.43 -11.42
CA LEU A 34 -3.27 13.97 -12.29
C LEU A 34 -4.61 14.69 -12.02
N GLY A 35 -4.67 15.60 -11.04
CA GLY A 35 -5.88 16.34 -10.72
C GLY A 35 -6.97 15.52 -10.03
N ILE A 36 -6.61 14.39 -9.40
CA ILE A 36 -7.58 13.54 -8.68
C ILE A 36 -8.15 14.31 -7.48
N PRO A 37 -9.45 14.20 -7.17
CA PRO A 37 -10.06 14.91 -6.07
C PRO A 37 -9.36 14.65 -4.72
N PRO A 38 -9.13 15.68 -3.87
CA PRO A 38 -8.40 15.53 -2.62
C PRO A 38 -8.93 14.44 -1.68
N GLU A 39 -10.25 14.24 -1.65
CA GLU A 39 -10.88 13.20 -0.84
C GLU A 39 -10.46 11.80 -1.29
N ALA A 40 -10.49 11.53 -2.61
CA ALA A 40 -10.05 10.27 -3.18
C ALA A 40 -8.54 10.05 -2.94
N ILE A 41 -7.73 11.10 -3.08
CA ILE A 41 -6.30 11.05 -2.76
C ILE A 41 -6.09 10.68 -1.29
N ARG A 42 -6.87 11.27 -0.37
CA ARG A 42 -6.76 11.00 1.08
C ARG A 42 -7.06 9.53 1.36
N ARG A 43 -8.19 9.01 0.87
CA ARG A 43 -8.58 7.60 1.09
C ARG A 43 -7.54 6.64 0.51
N ALA A 44 -7.09 6.88 -0.72
CA ALA A 44 -6.05 6.06 -1.36
C ALA A 44 -4.74 6.11 -0.59
N SER A 45 -4.30 7.29 -0.13
CA SER A 45 -3.06 7.45 0.62
C SER A 45 -3.06 6.69 1.94
N ILE A 46 -4.17 6.73 2.68
CA ILE A 46 -4.30 5.99 3.95
C ILE A 46 -4.27 4.49 3.67
N ALA A 47 -5.08 4.01 2.71
CA ALA A 47 -5.12 2.59 2.36
C ALA A 47 -3.77 2.06 1.88
N MET A 48 -3.03 2.83 1.07
CA MET A 48 -1.69 2.45 0.63
C MET A 48 -0.70 2.38 1.79
N TYR A 49 -0.73 3.38 2.67
CA TYR A 49 0.19 3.44 3.81
C TYR A 49 0.00 2.23 4.73
N GLU A 50 -1.24 1.93 5.13
CA GLU A 50 -1.52 0.76 5.97
C GLU A 50 -1.11 -0.56 5.29
N ALA A 51 -1.39 -0.70 3.99
CA ALA A 51 -0.98 -1.89 3.25
C ALA A 51 0.55 -2.01 3.11
N GLU A 52 1.25 -0.91 2.85
CA GLU A 52 2.71 -0.86 2.79
C GLU A 52 3.32 -1.23 4.14
N MET A 53 2.79 -0.69 5.25
CA MET A 53 3.23 -1.04 6.60
C MET A 53 3.03 -2.53 6.90
N ASN A 54 1.90 -3.11 6.50
CA ASN A 54 1.68 -4.54 6.65
C ASN A 54 2.73 -5.37 5.90
N VAL A 55 3.14 -4.95 4.69
CA VAL A 55 4.21 -5.63 3.94
C VAL A 55 5.59 -5.46 4.63
N VAL A 56 5.89 -4.29 5.17
CA VAL A 56 7.16 -4.03 5.88
C VAL A 56 7.26 -4.86 7.17
N ILE A 57 6.17 -4.92 7.94
CA ILE A 57 6.11 -5.57 9.26
C ILE A 57 5.98 -7.08 9.15
N HIS A 58 5.05 -7.54 8.30
CA HIS A 58 4.65 -8.95 8.23
C HIS A 58 5.11 -9.63 6.94
N GLY A 59 5.28 -8.87 5.87
CA GLY A 59 5.44 -9.39 4.51
C GLY A 59 6.85 -9.80 4.09
N ASN A 60 7.88 -9.62 4.91
CA ASN A 60 9.28 -9.84 4.50
C ASN A 60 9.64 -9.13 3.17
N GLY A 61 9.10 -7.92 2.99
CA GLY A 61 9.23 -7.13 1.77
C GLY A 61 8.31 -7.60 0.65
N GLY A 62 8.26 -6.84 -0.44
CA GLY A 62 7.29 -7.10 -1.51
C GLY A 62 7.30 -6.08 -2.62
N VAL A 63 6.22 -6.08 -3.40
CA VAL A 63 5.99 -5.16 -4.51
C VAL A 63 4.59 -4.57 -4.40
N MET A 64 4.50 -3.25 -4.56
CA MET A 64 3.24 -2.53 -4.77
C MET A 64 3.09 -2.20 -6.26
N ASN A 65 1.99 -2.67 -6.86
CA ASN A 65 1.58 -2.26 -8.20
C ASN A 65 0.34 -1.36 -8.14
N VAL A 66 0.40 -0.24 -8.84
CA VAL A 66 -0.71 0.72 -8.92
C VAL A 66 -1.13 0.91 -10.37
N GLU A 67 -2.41 0.72 -10.64
CA GLU A 67 -3.07 0.98 -11.91
C GLU A 67 -4.06 2.14 -11.72
N ILE A 68 -3.89 3.20 -12.48
CA ILE A 68 -4.76 4.38 -12.44
C ILE A 68 -5.42 4.54 -13.81
N ASP A 69 -6.75 4.51 -13.82
CA ASP A 69 -7.56 4.82 -14.99
C ASP A 69 -8.61 5.88 -14.64
N LYS A 70 -9.45 6.26 -15.61
CA LYS A 70 -10.46 7.31 -15.42
C LYS A 70 -11.57 6.95 -14.42
N SER A 71 -11.75 5.66 -14.13
CA SER A 71 -12.83 5.14 -13.28
C SER A 71 -12.35 4.76 -11.88
N LYS A 72 -11.09 4.35 -11.73
CA LYS A 72 -10.59 3.80 -10.46
C LYS A 72 -9.07 3.93 -10.30
N ILE A 73 -8.67 3.80 -9.03
CA ILE A 73 -7.29 3.55 -8.60
C ILE A 73 -7.28 2.12 -8.05
N LYS A 74 -6.52 1.23 -8.67
CA LYS A 74 -6.33 -0.15 -8.21
C LYS A 74 -4.91 -0.31 -7.70
N MET A 75 -4.77 -0.87 -6.51
CA MET A 75 -3.49 -1.03 -5.83
C MET A 75 -3.39 -2.49 -5.41
N VAL A 76 -2.30 -3.15 -5.75
CA VAL A 76 -2.05 -4.56 -5.47
C VAL A 76 -0.72 -4.68 -4.75
N PHE A 77 -0.74 -5.20 -3.54
CA PHE A 77 0.44 -5.49 -2.75
C PHE A 77 0.68 -7.00 -2.81
N ARG A 78 1.92 -7.39 -3.09
CA ARG A 78 2.36 -8.79 -3.05
C ARG A 78 3.62 -8.87 -2.22
N ASP A 79 3.52 -9.54 -1.10
CA ASP A 79 4.63 -9.76 -0.19
C ASP A 79 5.14 -11.20 -0.24
N LYS A 80 6.19 -11.48 0.53
CA LYS A 80 6.86 -12.78 0.64
C LYS A 80 6.81 -13.30 2.08
N GLY A 81 5.85 -12.82 2.86
CA GLY A 81 5.69 -13.13 4.27
C GLY A 81 4.98 -14.46 4.49
N PRO A 82 4.81 -14.86 5.76
CA PRO A 82 3.90 -15.95 6.08
C PRO A 82 2.47 -15.60 5.68
N GLU A 83 1.67 -16.62 5.39
CA GLU A 83 0.23 -16.45 5.18
C GLU A 83 -0.46 -15.90 6.43
N ILE A 84 -1.66 -15.34 6.25
CA ILE A 84 -2.51 -14.89 7.35
C ILE A 84 -3.35 -16.07 7.85
N PRO A 85 -3.09 -16.62 9.06
CA PRO A 85 -3.74 -17.86 9.49
C PRO A 85 -5.25 -17.70 9.74
N ASP A 86 -5.69 -16.55 10.24
CA ASP A 86 -7.11 -16.18 10.34
C ASP A 86 -7.32 -14.75 9.84
N VAL A 87 -7.84 -14.64 8.62
CA VAL A 87 -8.13 -13.34 7.98
C VAL A 87 -9.19 -12.56 8.77
N ARG A 88 -10.12 -13.22 9.47
CA ARG A 88 -11.16 -12.51 10.24
C ARG A 88 -10.56 -11.77 11.43
N LEU A 89 -9.58 -12.38 12.10
CA LEU A 89 -8.84 -11.71 13.17
C LEU A 89 -8.02 -10.54 12.61
N ALA A 90 -7.38 -10.70 11.45
CA ALA A 90 -6.63 -9.61 10.82
C ALA A 90 -7.51 -8.41 10.40
N MET A 91 -8.80 -8.64 10.16
CA MET A 91 -9.77 -7.59 9.83
C MET A 91 -10.44 -6.97 11.08
N GLN A 92 -10.15 -7.47 12.28
CA GLN A 92 -10.70 -6.95 13.52
C GLN A 92 -9.93 -5.70 13.96
N GLU A 93 -10.64 -4.60 14.16
CA GLU A 93 -10.05 -3.34 14.63
C GLU A 93 -9.32 -3.53 15.97
N GLY A 94 -8.09 -3.01 16.05
CA GLY A 94 -7.23 -3.08 17.22
C GLY A 94 -6.48 -4.40 17.42
N TYR A 95 -6.77 -5.45 16.63
CA TYR A 95 -5.99 -6.69 16.65
C TYR A 95 -4.71 -6.53 15.81
N SER A 96 -3.56 -6.92 16.35
CA SER A 96 -2.29 -6.89 15.63
C SER A 96 -1.34 -7.96 16.16
N THR A 97 -0.61 -8.59 15.25
CA THR A 97 0.50 -9.52 15.56
C THR A 97 1.86 -8.82 15.50
N ALA A 98 1.88 -7.49 15.30
CA ALA A 98 3.12 -6.72 15.27
C ALA A 98 3.84 -6.82 16.64
N PRO A 99 5.17 -7.00 16.67
CA PRO A 99 5.94 -7.01 17.90
C PRO A 99 5.92 -5.64 18.57
N ASP A 100 6.03 -5.60 19.91
CA ASP A 100 5.91 -4.35 20.70
C ASP A 100 6.90 -3.26 20.31
N ARG A 101 8.06 -3.61 19.75
CA ARG A 101 9.03 -2.65 19.21
C ARG A 101 8.51 -1.79 18.05
N ILE A 102 7.35 -2.16 17.48
CA ILE A 102 6.69 -1.49 16.35
C ILE A 102 5.43 -0.73 16.83
N ARG A 103 4.97 -0.95 18.07
CA ARG A 103 3.79 -0.31 18.65
C ARG A 103 4.10 1.06 19.26
#